data_AF-A0A1V5MKL6-F1
#
_entry.id   AF-A0A1V5MKL6-F1
#
_cell.length_a   1.000
_cell.length_b   1.000
_cell.length_c   1.000
_cell.angle_alpha   90.00
_cell.angle_beta   90.00
_cell.angle_gamma   90.00
#
_symmetry.space_group_name_H-M   'P 1'
#
loop_
_entity.id
_entity.type
_entity.pdbx_description
1 polymer ?
#
loop_
_entity_poly.entity_id
_entity_poly.type
_entity_poly.pdbx_seq_one_letter_code
_entity_poly.pdbx_strand_id
1 'polypeptide(L)'
;MNPNDVSQMPTDGKQPADSTPIPAERIQLPTGSFTLEELTLLFDNLPAEISFIDKDDTVRFFNTRPTAFFSRPKAALGKNMRVCHPKRLLPMIEQLLDDFKNGRQDKALFWRSNHNGSFISIAYYALRNEKGEYTGTLEVVQDISEIKQLEGDRNDLVYP
;
A
#
# COMPACT_ATOMS: atom_id res chain seq x y z
N MET A 1 19.12 75.75 3.02
CA MET A 1 19.16 74.68 4.05
C MET A 1 18.49 75.27 5.29
N ASN A 2 17.32 74.88 5.78
CA ASN A 2 16.38 73.75 5.67
C ASN A 2 14.98 74.32 5.24
N PRO A 3 13.76 73.73 5.43
CA PRO A 3 13.16 72.38 5.35
C PRO A 3 11.93 72.32 4.38
N ASN A 4 11.25 71.16 4.24
CA ASN A 4 9.93 70.90 3.60
C ASN A 4 9.90 70.95 2.04
N ASP A 5 9.23 70.10 1.25
CA ASP A 5 8.16 69.14 1.52
C ASP A 5 7.80 68.24 0.31
N VAL A 6 7.21 67.08 0.64
CA VAL A 6 6.28 66.13 -0.05
C VAL A 6 6.50 65.56 -1.48
N SER A 7 6.20 64.25 -1.55
CA SER A 7 5.26 63.59 -2.51
C SER A 7 5.93 62.69 -3.56
N GLN A 8 5.65 61.40 -3.75
CA GLN A 8 4.54 60.53 -3.35
C GLN A 8 4.98 59.06 -3.59
N MET A 9 4.64 58.15 -2.69
CA MET A 9 4.64 56.70 -2.94
C MET A 9 3.32 56.30 -3.61
N PRO A 10 3.29 55.35 -4.57
CA PRO A 10 2.10 54.56 -4.81
C PRO A 10 2.07 53.36 -3.86
N THR A 11 0.99 53.33 -3.09
CA THR A 11 0.51 52.18 -2.32
C THR A 11 -0.11 51.16 -3.27
N ASP A 12 0.39 49.92 -3.27
CA ASP A 12 -0.42 48.76 -3.63
C ASP A 12 -0.32 47.74 -2.50
N GLY A 13 -1.19 47.93 -1.51
CA GLY A 13 -1.51 46.92 -0.52
C GLY A 13 -2.30 45.80 -1.18
N LYS A 14 -1.62 44.70 -1.47
CA LYS A 14 -2.26 43.38 -1.56
C LYS A 14 -1.70 42.51 -0.45
N GLN A 15 -2.35 42.59 0.71
CA GLN A 15 -2.16 41.68 1.81
C GLN A 15 -2.34 40.25 1.27
N PRO A 16 -1.40 39.32 1.51
CA PRO A 16 -1.61 37.94 1.11
C PRO A 16 -2.84 37.44 1.86
N ALA A 17 -3.79 36.89 1.13
CA ALA A 17 -4.94 36.20 1.70
C ALA A 17 -4.40 35.19 2.72
N ASP A 18 -4.96 35.23 3.94
CA ASP A 18 -4.74 34.20 4.96
C ASP A 18 -4.96 32.83 4.31
N SER A 19 -3.87 32.16 3.93
CA SER A 19 -3.88 30.76 3.57
C SER A 19 -3.90 29.99 4.88
N THR A 20 -5.02 30.06 5.61
CA THR A 20 -5.28 29.08 6.65
C THR A 20 -5.29 27.72 5.95
N PRO A 21 -4.36 26.79 6.28
CA PRO A 21 -4.38 25.49 5.64
C PRO A 21 -5.72 24.84 5.95
N ILE A 22 -6.48 24.50 4.90
CA ILE A 22 -7.69 23.69 5.06
C ILE A 22 -7.23 22.39 5.72
N PRO A 23 -7.77 21.99 6.88
CA PRO A 23 -7.40 20.73 7.51
C PRO A 23 -7.62 19.59 6.52
N ALA A 24 -6.57 18.81 6.23
CA ALA A 24 -6.69 17.67 5.35
C ALA A 24 -7.74 16.70 5.92
N GLU A 25 -8.76 16.39 5.12
CA GLU A 25 -9.80 15.44 5.50
C GLU A 25 -9.14 14.08 5.81
N ARG A 26 -9.39 13.55 7.01
CA ARG A 26 -8.77 12.33 7.51
C ARG A 26 -9.70 11.13 7.32
N ILE A 27 -9.14 10.03 6.84
CA ILE A 27 -9.79 8.71 6.78
C ILE A 27 -9.83 8.15 8.20
N GLN A 28 -11.03 7.87 8.71
CA GLN A 28 -11.25 7.37 10.07
C GLN A 28 -11.28 5.83 10.10
N LEU A 29 -10.52 5.24 11.01
CA LEU A 29 -10.49 3.81 11.32
C LEU A 29 -10.84 3.61 12.81
N PRO A 30 -11.26 2.40 13.23
CA PRO A 30 -11.60 2.14 14.64
C PRO A 30 -10.47 2.45 15.63
N THR A 31 -9.22 2.39 15.19
CA THR A 31 -8.02 2.57 16.03
C THR A 31 -7.25 3.86 15.75
N GLY A 32 -7.77 4.78 14.94
CA GLY A 32 -7.09 6.02 14.60
C GLY A 32 -7.52 6.60 13.25
N SER A 33 -6.70 7.47 12.67
CA SER A 33 -6.99 8.07 11.37
C SER A 33 -5.73 8.46 10.63
N PHE A 34 -5.85 8.61 9.31
CA PHE A 34 -4.75 9.04 8.44
C PHE A 34 -5.23 10.12 7.46
N THR A 35 -4.37 11.04 7.07
CA THR A 35 -4.57 11.71 5.77
C THR A 35 -4.32 10.70 4.65
N LEU A 36 -4.78 11.01 3.44
CA LEU A 36 -4.48 10.17 2.27
C LEU A 36 -2.96 10.06 2.02
N GLU A 37 -2.21 11.13 2.26
CA GLU A 37 -0.76 11.15 2.13
C GLU A 37 -0.09 10.23 3.15
N GLU A 38 -0.46 10.33 4.43
CA GLU A 38 0.05 9.45 5.49
C GLU A 38 -0.25 7.98 5.19
N LEU A 39 -1.46 7.67 4.73
CA LEU A 39 -1.85 6.30 4.37
C LEU A 39 -1.05 5.76 3.18
N THR A 40 -0.81 6.61 2.18
CA THR A 40 0.00 6.25 0.99
C THR A 40 1.44 5.96 1.40
N LEU A 41 2.05 6.85 2.18
CA LEU A 41 3.41 6.69 2.70
C LEU A 41 3.54 5.44 3.57
N LEU A 42 2.55 5.14 4.41
CA LEU A 42 2.52 3.93 5.21
C LEU A 42 2.60 2.69 4.31
N PHE A 43 1.73 2.58 3.30
CA PHE A 43 1.73 1.42 2.41
C PHE A 43 3.02 1.31 1.59
N ASP A 44 3.54 2.41 1.06
CA ASP A 44 4.77 2.39 0.25
C ASP A 44 6.02 2.04 1.06
N ASN A 45 6.01 2.26 2.38
CA ASN A 45 7.12 1.94 3.29
C ASN A 45 6.95 0.61 4.05
N LEU A 46 5.86 -0.14 3.84
CA LEU A 46 5.76 -1.49 4.38
C LEU A 46 6.91 -2.37 3.84
N PRO A 47 7.52 -3.25 4.66
CA PRO A 47 8.56 -4.18 4.21
C PRO A 47 7.97 -5.36 3.41
N ALA A 48 6.94 -5.11 2.60
CA ALA A 48 6.25 -6.07 1.77
C ALA A 48 5.57 -5.38 0.58
N GLU A 49 5.45 -6.08 -0.54
CA GLU A 49 4.49 -5.70 -1.58
C GLU A 49 3.11 -6.19 -1.18
N ILE A 50 2.12 -5.34 -1.37
CA ILE A 50 0.74 -5.57 -1.00
C ILE A 50 -0.12 -5.40 -2.25
N SER A 51 -0.98 -6.36 -2.54
CA SER A 51 -2.07 -6.20 -3.52
C SER A 51 -3.40 -6.46 -2.85
N PHE A 52 -4.39 -5.61 -3.11
CA PHE A 52 -5.78 -5.83 -2.71
C PHE A 52 -6.65 -6.11 -3.94
N ILE A 53 -7.35 -7.25 -3.86
CA ILE A 53 -8.33 -7.71 -4.84
C ILE A 53 -9.69 -7.73 -4.13
N ASP A 54 -10.70 -7.08 -4.69
CA ASP A 54 -12.02 -7.03 -4.05
C ASP A 54 -12.80 -8.35 -4.20
N LYS A 55 -14.00 -8.39 -3.60
CA LYS A 55 -14.91 -9.53 -3.66
C LYS A 55 -15.30 -9.98 -5.08
N ASP A 56 -15.18 -9.08 -6.06
CA ASP A 56 -15.51 -9.29 -7.47
C ASP A 56 -14.27 -9.68 -8.30
N ASP A 57 -13.20 -10.10 -7.63
CA ASP A 57 -11.90 -10.49 -8.18
C ASP A 57 -11.20 -9.37 -8.96
N THR A 58 -11.49 -8.11 -8.64
CA THR A 58 -10.91 -6.94 -9.32
C THR A 58 -9.74 -6.39 -8.52
N VAL A 59 -8.60 -6.17 -9.18
CA VAL A 59 -7.43 -5.52 -8.56
C VAL A 59 -7.78 -4.06 -8.27
N ARG A 60 -7.79 -3.68 -7.00
CA ARG A 60 -8.16 -2.32 -6.56
C ARG A 60 -6.99 -1.48 -6.10
N PHE A 61 -5.97 -2.12 -5.55
CA PHE A 61 -4.83 -1.42 -5.00
C PHE A 61 -3.60 -2.32 -5.04
N PHE A 62 -2.44 -1.68 -5.19
CA PHE A 62 -1.16 -2.22 -4.81
C PHE A 62 -0.26 -1.07 -4.36
N ASN A 63 0.64 -1.32 -3.42
CA ASN A 63 1.63 -0.32 -3.02
C ASN A 63 2.75 -0.21 -4.06
N THR A 64 3.46 0.92 -4.08
CA THR A 64 4.59 1.13 -4.97
C THR A 64 5.89 1.07 -4.19
N ARG A 65 6.76 0.12 -4.53
CA ARG A 65 8.10 0.03 -3.93
C ARG A 65 9.17 0.14 -5.02
N PRO A 66 10.22 0.95 -4.83
CA PRO A 66 11.37 0.98 -5.74
C PRO A 66 12.04 -0.39 -5.91
N THR A 67 11.95 -1.24 -4.88
CA THR A 67 12.57 -2.57 -4.80
C THR A 67 11.58 -3.72 -5.00
N ALA A 68 10.44 -3.49 -5.66
CA ALA A 68 9.45 -4.53 -5.91
C ALA A 68 10.00 -5.67 -6.79
N PHE A 69 9.78 -6.92 -6.37
CA PHE A 69 10.07 -8.15 -7.10
C PHE A 69 9.09 -8.36 -8.25
N PHE A 70 7.82 -8.00 -8.06
CA PHE A 70 6.79 -8.13 -9.09
C PHE A 70 6.37 -6.76 -9.61
N SER A 71 6.66 -6.51 -10.89
CA SER A 71 6.15 -5.30 -11.55
C SER A 71 4.63 -5.33 -11.62
N ARG A 72 3.97 -4.35 -11.00
CA ARG A 72 2.52 -4.13 -11.07
C ARG A 72 2.24 -2.91 -11.94
N PRO A 73 1.97 -3.07 -13.24
CA PRO A 73 1.66 -1.93 -14.09
C PRO A 73 0.35 -1.30 -13.64
N LYS A 74 0.25 0.04 -13.66
CA LYS A 74 -1.01 0.77 -13.35
C LYS A 74 -2.20 0.27 -14.18
N ALA A 75 -1.95 -0.26 -15.38
CA ALA A 75 -2.95 -0.88 -16.25
C ALA A 75 -3.66 -2.12 -15.64
N ALA A 76 -3.11 -2.72 -14.57
CA ALA A 76 -3.75 -3.81 -13.84
C ALA A 76 -4.88 -3.31 -12.92
N LEU A 77 -4.88 -2.04 -12.49
CA LEU A 77 -5.93 -1.48 -11.66
C LEU A 77 -7.29 -1.54 -12.39
N GLY A 78 -8.32 -2.01 -11.70
CA GLY A 78 -9.65 -2.20 -12.26
C GLY A 78 -9.79 -3.41 -13.20
N LYS A 79 -8.75 -4.23 -13.34
CA LYS A 79 -8.82 -5.48 -14.12
C LYS A 79 -9.14 -6.66 -13.21
N ASN A 80 -9.85 -7.64 -13.79
CA ASN A 80 -10.08 -8.91 -13.13
C ASN A 80 -8.76 -9.69 -12.99
N MET A 81 -8.54 -10.32 -11.85
CA MET A 81 -7.32 -11.08 -11.53
C MET A 81 -6.96 -12.10 -12.63
N ARG A 82 -7.98 -12.67 -13.31
CA ARG A 82 -7.82 -13.64 -14.40
C ARG A 82 -7.09 -13.09 -15.63
N VAL A 83 -7.19 -11.79 -15.92
CA VAL A 83 -6.49 -11.20 -17.09
C VAL A 83 -5.08 -10.75 -16.74
N CYS A 84 -4.75 -10.66 -15.45
CA CYS A 84 -3.43 -10.24 -14.96
C CYS A 84 -2.42 -11.39 -14.92
N HIS A 85 -2.86 -12.64 -15.11
CA HIS A 85 -2.03 -13.83 -14.93
C HIS A 85 -1.92 -14.67 -16.21
N PRO A 86 -0.77 -15.33 -16.45
CA PRO A 86 -0.64 -16.30 -17.53
C PRO A 86 -1.66 -17.44 -17.39
N LYS A 87 -2.23 -17.90 -18.51
CA LYS A 87 -3.28 -18.95 -18.55
C LYS A 87 -2.96 -20.20 -17.71
N ARG A 88 -1.68 -20.61 -17.70
CA ARG A 88 -1.21 -21.79 -16.95
C ARG A 88 -1.39 -21.68 -15.42
N LEU A 89 -1.54 -20.47 -14.88
CA LEU A 89 -1.72 -20.23 -13.44
C LEU A 89 -3.19 -20.05 -13.06
N LEU A 90 -4.10 -19.88 -14.02
CA LEU A 90 -5.51 -19.60 -13.74
C LEU A 90 -6.19 -20.67 -12.88
N PRO A 91 -6.01 -21.99 -13.12
CA PRO A 91 -6.67 -23.00 -12.28
C PRO A 91 -6.30 -22.87 -10.80
N MET A 92 -5.04 -22.53 -10.51
CA MET A 92 -4.57 -22.32 -9.14
C MET A 92 -5.18 -21.07 -8.50
N ILE A 93 -5.24 -19.96 -9.25
CA ILE A 93 -5.84 -18.70 -8.78
C ILE A 93 -7.35 -18.86 -8.58
N GLU A 94 -8.03 -19.56 -9.47
CA GLU A 94 -9.47 -19.80 -9.36
C GLU A 94 -9.79 -20.68 -8.15
N GLN A 95 -9.02 -21.74 -7.92
CA GLN A 95 -9.16 -22.57 -6.73
C GLN A 95 -8.96 -21.77 -5.45
N LEU A 96 -7.91 -20.94 -5.39
CA LEU A 96 -7.64 -20.06 -4.25
C LEU A 96 -8.82 -19.13 -3.95
N LEU A 97 -9.31 -18.43 -4.98
CA LEU A 97 -10.43 -17.50 -4.83
C LEU A 97 -11.72 -18.22 -4.41
N ASP A 98 -11.98 -19.41 -4.96
CA ASP A 98 -13.14 -20.22 -4.58
C ASP A 98 -13.04 -20.73 -3.14
N ASP A 99 -11.85 -21.18 -2.72
CA ASP A 99 -11.60 -21.61 -1.33
C ASP A 99 -11.86 -20.47 -0.35
N PHE A 100 -11.42 -19.26 -0.68
CA PHE A 100 -11.61 -18.07 0.16
C PHE A 100 -13.08 -17.64 0.21
N LYS A 101 -13.75 -17.55 -0.94
CA LYS A 101 -15.16 -17.16 -1.02
C LYS A 101 -16.08 -18.11 -0.27
N ASN A 102 -15.81 -19.41 -0.31
CA ASN A 102 -16.61 -20.44 0.35
C ASN A 102 -16.16 -20.75 1.79
N GLY A 103 -15.17 -20.04 2.32
CA GLY A 103 -14.72 -20.26 3.70
C GLY A 103 -13.98 -21.57 3.94
N ARG A 104 -13.45 -22.20 2.89
CA ARG A 104 -12.66 -23.45 3.01
C ARG A 104 -11.24 -23.17 3.47
N GLN A 105 -10.71 -21.99 3.16
CA GLN A 105 -9.40 -21.51 3.59
C GLN A 105 -9.47 -20.02 3.89
N ASP A 106 -8.67 -19.55 4.84
CA ASP A 106 -8.48 -18.12 5.10
C ASP A 106 -7.07 -17.64 4.76
N LYS A 107 -6.14 -18.57 4.50
CA LYS A 107 -4.75 -18.28 4.17
C LYS A 107 -4.19 -19.31 3.18
N ALA A 108 -3.38 -18.84 2.26
CA ALA A 108 -2.49 -19.67 1.45
C ALA A 108 -1.08 -19.08 1.47
N LEU A 109 -0.05 -19.93 1.42
CA LEU A 109 1.35 -19.52 1.49
C LEU A 109 2.19 -20.39 0.57
N PHE A 110 3.05 -19.75 -0.22
CA PHE A 110 4.14 -20.43 -0.91
C PHE A 110 5.38 -19.54 -0.91
N TRP A 111 6.53 -20.11 -1.24
CA TRP A 111 7.81 -19.38 -1.24
C TRP A 111 8.65 -19.74 -2.46
N ARG A 112 9.64 -18.89 -2.75
CA ARG A 112 10.69 -19.15 -3.74
C ARG A 112 12.04 -18.86 -3.10
N SER A 113 12.90 -19.87 -3.06
CA SER A 113 14.20 -19.78 -2.40
C SER A 113 15.26 -19.01 -3.19
N ASN A 114 15.03 -18.76 -4.48
CA ASN A 114 15.94 -18.01 -5.33
C ASN A 114 15.16 -17.22 -6.40
N HIS A 115 14.56 -16.11 -5.98
CA HIS A 115 13.96 -15.15 -6.88
C HIS A 115 14.84 -13.90 -6.92
N ASN A 116 15.57 -13.72 -8.02
CA ASN A 116 16.55 -12.64 -8.20
C ASN A 116 17.61 -12.59 -7.07
N GLY A 117 18.02 -13.74 -6.54
CA GLY A 117 18.97 -13.83 -5.43
C GLY A 117 18.36 -13.74 -4.03
N SER A 118 17.05 -13.51 -3.91
CA SER A 118 16.34 -13.44 -2.63
C SER A 118 15.47 -14.67 -2.35
N PHE A 119 15.25 -14.93 -1.07
CA PHE A 119 14.22 -15.85 -0.57
C PHE A 119 12.92 -15.07 -0.33
N ILE A 120 11.94 -15.24 -1.22
CA ILE A 120 10.65 -14.55 -1.11
C ILE A 120 9.54 -15.48 -0.59
N SER A 121 8.69 -14.90 0.25
CA SER A 121 7.44 -15.48 0.74
C SER A 121 6.27 -14.77 0.05
N ILE A 122 5.29 -15.53 -0.44
CA ILE A 122 4.05 -15.02 -1.02
C ILE A 122 2.87 -15.62 -0.26
N ALA A 123 2.12 -14.77 0.43
CA ALA A 123 0.95 -15.14 1.20
C ALA A 123 -0.31 -14.49 0.64
N TYR A 124 -1.42 -15.23 0.67
CA TYR A 124 -2.75 -14.72 0.40
C TYR A 124 -3.61 -14.87 1.64
N TYR A 125 -4.46 -13.87 1.90
CA TYR A 125 -5.39 -13.87 3.03
C TYR A 125 -6.80 -13.54 2.53
N ALA A 126 -7.78 -14.32 2.99
CA ALA A 126 -9.19 -13.98 2.82
C ALA A 126 -9.53 -12.83 3.76
N LEU A 127 -9.95 -11.69 3.22
CA LEU A 127 -10.45 -10.57 4.01
C LEU A 127 -11.94 -10.79 4.24
N ARG A 128 -12.34 -10.70 5.51
CA ARG A 128 -13.74 -10.83 5.93
C ARG A 128 -14.12 -9.65 6.80
N ASN A 129 -15.37 -9.19 6.70
CA ASN A 129 -15.89 -8.17 7.60
C ASN A 129 -16.29 -8.76 8.96
N GLU A 130 -16.80 -7.92 9.86
CA GLU A 130 -17.23 -8.32 11.21
C GLU A 130 -18.34 -9.38 11.21
N LYS A 131 -19.09 -9.53 10.12
CA LYS A 131 -20.13 -10.57 9.95
C LYS A 131 -19.58 -11.88 9.38
N GLY A 132 -18.27 -11.96 9.11
CA GLY A 132 -17.62 -13.11 8.47
C GLY A 132 -17.78 -13.16 6.94
N GLU A 133 -18.37 -12.14 6.33
CA GLU A 133 -18.59 -12.09 4.89
C GLU A 133 -17.27 -11.78 4.16
N TYR A 134 -16.95 -12.52 3.11
CA TYR A 134 -15.77 -12.30 2.29
C TYR A 134 -15.84 -10.94 1.56
N THR A 135 -14.83 -10.09 1.77
CA THR A 135 -14.74 -8.74 1.19
C THR A 135 -13.63 -8.62 0.13
N GLY A 136 -12.71 -9.57 0.08
CA GLY A 136 -11.64 -9.60 -0.91
C GLY A 136 -10.44 -10.44 -0.49
N THR A 137 -9.38 -10.37 -1.27
CA THR A 137 -8.10 -11.05 -1.04
C THR A 137 -6.99 -10.02 -0.85
N LEU A 138 -6.19 -10.23 0.19
CA LEU A 138 -4.91 -9.56 0.38
C LEU A 138 -3.80 -10.49 -0.11
N GLU A 139 -2.98 -10.03 -1.04
CA GLU A 139 -1.70 -10.65 -1.39
C GLU A 139 -0.56 -9.90 -0.70
N VAL A 140 0.38 -10.64 -0.12
CA VAL A 140 1.59 -10.13 0.53
C VAL A 140 2.80 -10.84 -0.04
N VAL A 141 3.73 -10.09 -0.63
CA VAL A 141 5.04 -10.61 -1.06
C VAL A 141 6.12 -9.96 -0.20
N GLN A 142 6.99 -10.77 0.38
CA GLN A 142 8.04 -10.30 1.28
C GLN A 142 9.36 -11.01 0.96
N ASP A 143 10.45 -10.24 0.85
CA ASP A 143 11.80 -10.78 0.97
C ASP A 143 12.08 -11.08 2.44
N ILE A 144 12.34 -12.35 2.74
CA ILE A 144 12.64 -12.82 4.09
C ILE A 144 14.09 -13.29 4.22
N SER A 145 14.96 -12.94 3.27
CA SER A 145 16.36 -13.39 3.23
C SER A 145 17.14 -13.00 4.49
N GLU A 146 16.98 -11.76 4.95
CA GLU A 146 17.60 -11.26 6.18
C GLU A 146 16.93 -11.84 7.42
N ILE A 147 15.59 -11.91 7.42
CA ILE A 147 14.80 -12.47 8.53
C ILE A 147 15.22 -13.93 8.80
N LYS A 148 15.49 -14.72 7.76
CA LYS A 148 15.93 -16.11 7.88
C LYS A 148 17.31 -16.28 8.52
N GLN A 149 18.13 -15.23 8.57
CA GLN A 149 19.47 -15.25 9.15
C GLN A 149 19.49 -14.77 10.62
N LEU A 150 18.36 -14.27 11.13
CA LEU A 150 18.26 -13.82 12.51
C LEU A 150 18.34 -15.03 13.45
N GLU A 151 19.21 -14.92 14.45
CA GLU A 151 19.40 -15.93 15.49
C GLU A 151 19.49 -15.24 16.85
N GLY A 152 19.01 -15.93 17.90
CA GLY A 152 18.98 -15.41 19.26
C GLY A 152 18.10 -14.16 19.43
N ASP A 153 18.25 -13.50 20.57
CA ASP A 153 17.53 -12.27 20.89
C ASP A 153 18.42 -11.05 20.65
N ARG A 154 17.83 -9.96 20.14
CA ARG A 154 18.48 -8.65 20.08
C ARG A 154 17.53 -7.59 20.62
N ASN A 155 17.97 -6.93 21.69
CA ASN A 155 17.16 -5.94 22.43
C ASN A 155 17.52 -4.49 22.10
N ASP A 156 18.59 -4.26 21.33
CA ASP A 156 19.04 -2.93 20.91
C ASP A 156 18.69 -2.66 19.44
N LEU A 157 18.45 -1.38 19.12
CA LEU A 157 18.19 -0.93 17.76
C LEU A 157 19.43 -1.09 16.87
N VAL A 158 19.17 -1.43 15.60
CA VAL A 158 20.19 -1.58 14.55
C VAL A 158 19.77 -0.72 13.39
N TYR A 159 20.66 0.15 12.95
CA TYR A 159 20.46 0.96 11.76
C TYR A 159 21.32 0.36 10.64
N PRO A 160 20.71 -0.28 9.63
CA PRO A 160 21.43 -0.81 8.48
C PRO A 160 21.98 0.29 7.58
#